data_AF-A0A2V7JNH6-F1
#
_entry.id   AF-A0A2V7JNH6-F1
#
_cell.length_a   1.000
_cell.length_b   1.000
_cell.length_c   1.000
_cell.angle_alpha   90.00
_cell.angle_beta   90.00
_cell.angle_gamma   90.00
#
_symmetry.space_group_name_H-M   'P 1'
#
loop_
_entity.id
_entity.type
_entity.pdbx_description
1 polymer ?
#
loop_
_entity_poly.entity_id
_entity_poly.type
_entity_poly.pdbx_seq_one_letter_code
_entity_poly.pdbx_strand_id
1 'polypeptide(L)'
;MRRVLVLPVYWDPRTAAPPPPDVAERVPGDSTLYSAALWLMTGGSYGVQVTVEGAVGSGTALVPVMAVATRRLALDKPLGAALLALTAFLFIGAVTLVGAAVKESGLEPGVPPDRRRTLRSHVAMGVATVVLALALLGGRRWWNGVDAAYRTGLFQPLHATATLRTNGGARVLRLAIDDTSWTNPKRQWTPLIPDHGHLVHLFLVRDSTLAGFAHLHPLPLDSITFESNLPPLESGRYRLYADIVHESGFAQTLVSMVDISSAGGSWRPSDADDAWTAENGQRATGNVVTLQDGSTMTWERGDAPIRVDHDAPLQFVVADPKGQPVTLEPYMGMAGHLMLARTDGAVFVHLHPAGTVSLAAAETFALRQPGDTVRGALGKRLTAMEKGSGEQGAGPGGASGMPGAHGGEPLPAPRSLSFPYAFPQPGPYRLWVQVKRSGRILTGVFDVEVRPAS
;
A
#
# COMPACT_ATOMS: atom_id res chain seq x y z
N MET A 1 -9.44 30.14 -2.86
CA MET A 1 -8.14 29.52 -2.51
C MET A 1 -7.03 30.34 -3.14
N ARG A 2 -6.03 30.72 -2.35
CA ARG A 2 -4.87 31.52 -2.78
C ARG A 2 -3.71 30.62 -3.21
N ARG A 3 -3.38 29.60 -2.40
CA ARG A 3 -2.26 28.69 -2.66
C ARG A 3 -2.56 27.33 -2.04
N VAL A 4 -2.02 26.28 -2.66
CA VAL A 4 -1.97 24.93 -2.10
C VAL A 4 -0.49 24.54 -2.03
N LEU A 5 -0.04 24.13 -0.85
CA LEU A 5 1.34 23.77 -0.54
C LEU A 5 1.40 22.29 -0.20
N VAL A 6 2.43 21.60 -0.66
CA VAL A 6 2.60 20.16 -0.44
C VAL A 6 4.01 19.90 0.08
N LEU A 7 4.10 19.28 1.25
CA LEU A 7 5.35 19.03 1.95
C LEU A 7 5.49 17.56 2.34
N PRO A 8 6.42 16.81 1.72
CA PRO A 8 6.72 15.44 2.15
C PRO A 8 7.64 15.45 3.37
N VAL A 9 7.19 14.84 4.47
CA VAL A 9 7.99 14.68 5.70
C VAL A 9 8.33 13.21 5.90
N TYR A 10 9.62 12.86 5.87
CA TYR A 10 10.07 11.49 6.10
C TYR A 10 9.85 11.07 7.56
N TRP A 11 9.53 9.79 7.78
CA TRP A 11 9.23 9.30 9.13
C TRP A 11 10.41 9.47 10.08
N ASP A 12 11.66 9.14 9.73
CA ASP A 12 12.78 9.27 10.66
C ASP A 12 13.30 10.71 10.70
N PRO A 13 13.13 11.45 11.82
CA PRO A 13 13.51 12.87 11.91
C PRO A 13 15.02 13.07 11.85
N ARG A 14 15.82 12.01 11.97
CA ARG A 14 17.29 12.07 11.93
C ARG A 14 17.85 12.01 10.51
N THR A 15 17.05 11.59 9.53
CA THR A 15 17.55 11.32 8.17
C THR A 15 17.78 12.61 7.38
N ALA A 16 16.86 13.57 7.44
CA ALA A 16 17.01 14.89 6.83
C ALA A 16 15.96 15.86 7.38
N ALA A 17 16.27 17.16 7.37
CA ALA A 17 15.23 18.18 7.48
C ALA A 17 14.31 18.11 6.25
N PRO A 18 12.99 18.30 6.40
CA PRO A 18 12.10 18.29 5.26
C PRO A 18 12.46 19.44 4.29
N PRO A 19 12.29 19.26 2.97
CA PRO A 19 12.51 20.33 2.00
C PRO A 19 11.50 21.47 2.22
N PRO A 20 11.67 22.64 1.60
CA PRO A 20 10.59 23.61 1.50
C PRO A 20 9.35 23.01 0.81
N PRO A 21 8.12 23.45 1.15
CA PRO A 21 6.91 22.96 0.51
C PRO A 21 6.84 23.35 -0.98
N ASP A 22 6.42 22.40 -1.82
CA ASP A 22 6.12 22.63 -3.23
C ASP A 22 4.76 23.31 -3.38
N VAL A 23 4.60 24.11 -4.44
CA VAL A 23 3.31 24.76 -4.76
C VAL A 23 2.54 23.88 -5.73
N ALA A 24 1.33 23.49 -5.37
CA ALA A 24 0.47 22.76 -6.30
C ALA A 24 -0.14 23.71 -7.34
N GLU A 25 -0.16 23.25 -8.58
CA GLU A 25 -0.76 23.94 -9.72
C GLU A 25 -2.20 23.48 -9.91
N ARG A 26 -3.06 24.34 -10.47
CA ARG A 26 -4.45 23.95 -10.78
C ARG A 26 -4.47 22.99 -11.96
N VAL A 27 -5.33 21.98 -11.89
CA VAL A 27 -5.53 21.05 -13.01
C VAL A 27 -6.34 21.74 -14.12
N PRO A 28 -5.87 21.77 -15.38
CA PRO A 28 -6.64 22.37 -16.47
C PRO A 28 -8.01 21.71 -16.64
N GLY A 29 -9.06 22.52 -16.71
CA GLY A 29 -10.44 22.04 -16.88
C GLY A 29 -11.19 21.76 -15.57
N ASP A 30 -10.51 21.75 -14.42
CA ASP A 30 -11.16 21.58 -13.11
C ASP A 30 -10.62 22.59 -12.08
N SER A 31 -11.45 23.56 -11.73
CA SER A 31 -11.08 24.63 -10.79
C SER A 31 -10.94 24.16 -9.33
N THR A 32 -11.36 22.94 -9.02
CA THR A 32 -11.36 22.35 -7.68
C THR A 32 -10.15 21.45 -7.43
N LEU A 33 -9.45 21.02 -8.48
CA LEU A 33 -8.31 20.11 -8.40
C LEU A 33 -6.96 20.84 -8.51
N TYR A 34 -5.99 20.34 -7.74
CA TYR A 34 -4.61 20.79 -7.75
C TYR A 34 -3.65 19.60 -7.85
N SER A 35 -2.49 19.81 -8.47
CA SER A 35 -1.46 18.80 -8.70
C SER A 35 -0.09 19.32 -8.31
N ALA A 36 0.72 18.49 -7.66
CA ALA A 36 2.11 18.77 -7.32
C ALA A 36 2.97 17.51 -7.58
N ALA A 37 4.21 17.71 -8.03
CA ALA A 37 5.18 16.64 -8.21
C ALA A 37 6.12 16.58 -7.01
N LEU A 38 6.13 15.45 -6.29
CA LEU A 38 6.96 15.27 -5.10
C LEU A 38 8.15 14.34 -5.37
N TRP A 39 9.31 14.72 -4.87
CA TRP A 39 10.54 13.93 -4.97
C TRP A 39 10.80 13.18 -3.66
N LEU A 40 10.47 11.89 -3.63
CA LEU A 40 10.69 11.02 -2.46
C LEU A 40 12.04 10.31 -2.59
N MET A 41 13.09 10.93 -2.05
CA MET A 41 14.49 10.52 -2.30
C MET A 41 14.92 9.28 -1.51
N THR A 42 14.18 8.90 -0.46
CA THR A 42 14.47 7.75 0.40
C THR A 42 13.27 6.81 0.47
N GLY A 43 13.49 5.50 0.44
CA GLY A 43 12.41 4.53 0.64
C GLY A 43 11.87 4.52 2.07
N GLY A 44 10.57 4.25 2.23
CA GLY A 44 9.90 4.16 3.53
C GLY A 44 8.64 4.99 3.60
N SER A 45 8.27 5.42 4.79
CA SER A 45 7.03 6.16 5.05
C SER A 45 7.24 7.66 5.08
N TYR A 46 6.25 8.38 4.53
CA TYR A 46 6.18 9.83 4.53
C TYR A 46 4.80 10.30 4.98
N GLY A 47 4.76 11.39 5.73
CA GLY A 47 3.56 12.18 5.96
C GLY A 47 3.57 13.36 5.01
N VAL A 48 2.71 13.35 4.00
CA VAL A 48 2.58 14.46 3.05
C VAL A 48 1.60 15.47 3.62
N GLN A 49 2.11 16.63 4.05
CA GLN A 49 1.30 17.73 4.54
C GLN A 49 0.79 18.57 3.36
N VAL A 50 -0.52 18.62 3.19
CA VAL A 50 -1.21 19.43 2.18
C VAL A 50 -1.82 20.63 2.87
N THR A 51 -1.20 21.80 2.71
CA THR A 51 -1.69 23.05 3.31
C THR A 51 -2.44 23.88 2.27
N VAL A 52 -3.71 24.17 2.54
CA VAL A 52 -4.57 25.01 1.70
C VAL A 52 -4.70 26.38 2.35
N GLU A 53 -4.26 27.42 1.63
CA GLU A 53 -4.36 28.81 2.06
C GLU A 53 -5.50 29.51 1.32
N GLY A 54 -6.42 30.11 2.08
CA GLY A 54 -7.61 30.79 1.60
C GLY A 54 -7.74 32.22 2.10
N ALA A 55 -8.86 32.86 1.76
CA ALA A 55 -9.19 34.19 2.26
C ALA A 55 -9.54 34.20 3.77
N VAL A 56 -10.03 33.06 4.28
CA VAL A 56 -10.50 32.87 5.66
C VAL A 56 -9.45 32.26 6.59
N GLY A 57 -8.26 31.92 6.08
CA GLY A 57 -7.19 31.27 6.85
C GLY A 57 -6.49 30.15 6.08
N SER A 58 -5.73 29.34 6.79
CA SER A 58 -5.03 28.16 6.28
C SER A 58 -5.47 26.91 7.01
N GLY A 59 -5.55 25.78 6.31
CA GLY A 59 -5.77 24.46 6.91
C GLY A 59 -4.81 23.44 6.32
N THR A 60 -4.39 22.46 7.13
CA THR A 60 -3.45 21.41 6.71
C THR A 60 -4.08 20.04 6.87
N ALA A 61 -4.05 19.24 5.81
CA ALA A 61 -4.37 17.83 5.82
C ALA A 61 -3.09 17.00 5.74
N LEU A 62 -3.07 15.82 6.34
CA LEU A 62 -1.93 14.92 6.33
C LEU A 62 -2.29 13.64 5.56
N VAL A 63 -1.47 13.26 4.59
CA VAL A 63 -1.66 12.06 3.77
C VAL A 63 -0.43 11.15 3.93
N PRO A 64 -0.56 10.01 4.63
CA PRO A 64 0.48 8.99 4.67
C PRO A 64 0.75 8.41 3.28
N VAL A 65 2.03 8.34 2.90
CA VAL A 65 2.48 7.80 1.62
C VAL A 65 3.65 6.85 1.87
N MET A 66 3.61 5.70 1.21
CA MET A 66 4.73 4.75 1.21
C MET A 66 5.53 4.88 -0.09
N ALA A 67 6.80 5.24 0.04
CA ALA A 67 7.74 5.28 -1.07
C ALA A 67 8.48 3.95 -1.15
N VAL A 68 8.01 3.05 -2.01
CA VAL A 68 8.62 1.73 -2.23
C VAL A 68 8.78 1.41 -3.71
N ALA A 69 9.88 0.74 -4.04
CA ALA A 69 10.11 0.25 -5.40
C ALA A 69 9.41 -1.08 -5.60
N THR A 70 8.35 -1.14 -6.41
CA THR A 70 7.57 -2.37 -6.65
C THR A 70 7.91 -3.05 -7.98
N ARG A 71 8.56 -2.33 -8.90
CA ARG A 71 8.94 -2.87 -10.21
C ARG A 71 10.23 -2.25 -10.74
N ARG A 72 10.84 -2.97 -11.68
CA ARG A 72 11.90 -2.45 -12.55
C ARG A 72 11.28 -1.94 -13.84
N LEU A 73 11.60 -0.70 -14.23
CA LEU A 73 11.23 -0.16 -15.54
C LEU A 73 12.23 -0.66 -16.59
N ALA A 74 11.72 -1.11 -17.73
CA ALA A 74 12.56 -1.45 -18.87
C ALA A 74 12.92 -0.18 -19.65
N LEU A 75 14.13 -0.11 -20.18
CA LEU A 75 14.51 0.92 -21.14
C LEU A 75 13.68 0.74 -22.42
N ASP A 76 13.18 1.84 -22.97
CA ASP A 76 12.51 1.84 -24.26
C ASP A 76 13.41 1.22 -25.35
N LYS A 77 12.84 0.34 -26.19
CA LYS A 77 13.62 -0.45 -27.15
C LYS A 77 14.26 0.43 -28.24
N PRO A 78 13.52 1.34 -28.90
CA PRO A 78 14.10 2.34 -29.81
C PRO A 78 15.24 3.14 -29.17
N LEU A 79 15.02 3.68 -27.96
CA LEU A 79 16.06 4.42 -27.25
C LEU A 79 17.30 3.55 -26.98
N GLY A 80 17.09 2.30 -26.55
CA GLY A 80 18.16 1.33 -26.36
C GLY A 80 18.95 1.05 -27.65
N ALA A 81 18.27 0.91 -28.79
CA ALA A 81 18.91 0.72 -30.08
C ALA A 81 19.72 1.96 -30.51
N ALA A 82 19.18 3.17 -30.31
CA ALA A 82 19.88 4.42 -30.59
C ALA A 82 21.18 4.55 -29.75
N LEU A 83 21.10 4.24 -28.46
CA LEU A 83 22.27 4.26 -27.57
C LEU A 83 23.32 3.20 -27.95
N LEU A 84 22.90 2.02 -28.41
CA LEU A 84 23.80 0.99 -28.92
C LEU A 84 24.50 1.45 -30.20
N ALA A 85 23.78 2.08 -31.13
CA ALA A 85 24.35 2.63 -32.36
C ALA A 85 25.37 3.74 -32.07
N LEU A 86 25.04 4.66 -31.15
CA LEU A 86 25.97 5.69 -30.67
C LEU A 86 27.21 5.08 -30.01
N THR A 87 27.04 4.03 -29.20
CA THR A 87 28.16 3.32 -28.58
C THR A 87 29.07 2.70 -29.65
N ALA A 88 28.50 2.05 -30.67
CA ALA A 88 29.28 1.48 -31.78
C ALA A 88 30.01 2.57 -32.58
N PHE A 89 29.35 3.68 -32.88
CA PHE A 89 29.96 4.82 -33.56
C PHE A 89 31.15 5.39 -32.77
N LEU A 90 30.97 5.64 -31.47
CA LEU A 90 32.04 6.17 -30.60
C LEU A 90 33.18 5.16 -30.44
N PHE A 91 32.88 3.87 -30.33
CA PHE A 91 33.88 2.82 -30.24
C PHE A 91 34.75 2.74 -31.51
N ILE A 92 34.11 2.68 -32.69
CA ILE A 92 34.80 2.66 -33.98
C ILE A 92 35.61 3.96 -34.15
N GLY A 93 35.00 5.11 -33.87
CA GLY A 93 35.65 6.42 -33.96
C GLY A 93 36.88 6.54 -33.06
N ALA A 94 36.82 6.03 -31.83
CA ALA A 94 37.97 6.04 -30.92
C ALA A 94 39.11 5.15 -31.45
N VAL A 95 38.80 3.96 -31.95
CA VAL A 95 39.80 3.04 -32.53
C VAL A 95 40.44 3.65 -33.78
N THR A 96 39.65 4.24 -34.69
CA THR A 96 40.19 4.88 -35.90
C THR A 96 41.02 6.10 -35.57
N LEU A 97 40.64 6.89 -34.55
CA LEU A 97 41.40 8.04 -34.09
C LEU A 97 42.77 7.65 -33.52
N VAL A 98 42.85 6.56 -32.74
CA VAL A 98 44.14 5.99 -32.30
C VAL A 98 44.98 5.56 -33.50
N GLY A 99 44.37 4.91 -34.49
CA GLY A 99 45.03 4.51 -35.73
C GLY A 99 45.62 5.71 -36.48
N ALA A 100 44.82 6.74 -36.72
CA ALA A 100 45.24 7.97 -37.39
C ALA A 100 46.35 8.70 -36.61
N ALA A 101 46.21 8.79 -35.28
CA ALA A 101 47.22 9.40 -34.42
C ALA A 101 48.58 8.69 -34.53
N VAL A 102 48.62 7.35 -34.49
CA VAL A 102 49.90 6.61 -34.60
C VAL A 102 50.48 6.65 -36.01
N LYS A 103 49.61 6.65 -37.03
CA LYS A 103 50.02 6.59 -38.44
C LYS A 103 50.53 7.95 -38.95
N GLU A 104 49.83 9.04 -38.62
CA GLU A 104 49.91 10.32 -39.35
C GLU A 104 50.33 11.53 -38.49
N SER A 105 50.24 11.49 -37.16
CA SER A 105 50.44 12.68 -36.28
C SER A 105 51.81 13.37 -36.34
N GLY A 106 52.83 12.74 -36.93
CA GLY A 106 54.18 13.28 -37.06
C GLY A 106 54.67 13.37 -38.49
N LEU A 107 53.75 13.40 -39.46
CA LEU A 107 54.07 13.59 -40.88
C LEU A 107 53.65 15.00 -41.32
N GLU A 108 54.47 15.60 -42.18
CA GLU A 108 54.08 16.81 -42.88
C GLU A 108 52.87 16.55 -43.80
N PRO A 109 52.00 17.55 -44.02
CA PRO A 109 50.86 17.41 -44.92
C PRO A 109 51.26 16.90 -46.31
N GLY A 110 50.59 15.84 -46.77
CA GLY A 110 50.81 15.24 -48.10
C GLY A 110 51.88 14.15 -48.16
N VAL A 111 52.62 13.88 -47.08
CA VAL A 111 53.61 12.78 -47.04
C VAL A 111 52.92 11.43 -46.76
N PRO A 112 53.08 10.41 -47.64
CA PRO A 112 52.49 9.10 -47.38
C PRO A 112 53.20 8.36 -46.24
N PRO A 113 52.46 7.67 -45.35
CA PRO A 113 53.05 6.91 -44.25
C PRO A 113 53.80 5.66 -44.74
N ASP A 114 54.94 5.37 -44.12
CA ASP A 114 55.72 4.18 -44.42
C ASP A 114 55.04 2.88 -43.92
N ARG A 115 55.56 1.73 -44.39
CA ARG A 115 55.03 0.41 -44.02
C ARG A 115 55.13 0.14 -42.52
N ARG A 116 56.15 0.67 -41.85
CA ARG A 116 56.40 0.45 -40.42
C ARG A 116 55.37 1.19 -39.55
N ARG A 117 55.04 2.44 -39.88
CA ARG A 117 53.98 3.24 -39.24
C ARG A 117 52.61 2.61 -39.46
N THR A 118 52.34 2.13 -40.66
CA THR A 118 51.08 1.42 -40.98
C THR A 118 50.93 0.14 -40.16
N LEU A 119 51.99 -0.66 -40.00
CA LEU A 119 51.94 -1.85 -39.13
C LEU A 119 51.74 -1.48 -37.66
N ARG A 120 52.44 -0.44 -37.17
CA ARG A 120 52.28 0.05 -35.79
C ARG A 120 50.88 0.60 -35.51
N SER A 121 50.24 1.26 -36.47
CA SER A 121 48.88 1.76 -36.29
C SER A 121 47.88 0.62 -36.18
N HIS A 122 48.01 -0.44 -36.98
CA HIS A 122 47.15 -1.63 -36.83
C HIS A 122 47.33 -2.32 -35.47
N VAL A 123 48.58 -2.44 -34.98
CA VAL A 123 48.84 -2.97 -33.64
C VAL A 123 48.20 -2.07 -32.57
N ALA A 124 48.38 -0.75 -32.67
CA ALA A 124 47.80 0.20 -31.73
C ALA A 124 46.26 0.18 -31.73
N MET A 125 45.63 0.07 -32.91
CA MET A 125 44.18 -0.12 -33.06
C MET A 125 43.72 -1.42 -32.41
N GLY A 126 44.45 -2.52 -32.59
CA GLY A 126 44.17 -3.80 -31.95
C GLY A 126 44.22 -3.70 -30.42
N VAL A 127 45.26 -3.08 -29.87
CA VAL A 127 45.39 -2.82 -28.42
C VAL A 127 44.26 -1.93 -27.92
N ALA A 128 43.97 -0.83 -28.60
CA ALA A 128 42.88 0.09 -28.24
C ALA A 128 41.51 -0.62 -28.24
N THR A 129 41.26 -1.47 -29.23
CA THR A 129 40.04 -2.28 -29.31
C THR A 129 39.90 -3.19 -28.09
N VAL A 130 40.97 -3.89 -27.70
CA VAL A 130 40.97 -4.76 -26.51
C VAL A 130 40.71 -3.95 -25.24
N VAL A 131 41.39 -2.82 -25.07
CA VAL A 131 41.22 -1.95 -23.88
C VAL A 131 39.79 -1.42 -23.78
N LEU A 132 39.24 -0.88 -24.88
CA LEU A 132 37.87 -0.37 -24.91
C LEU A 132 36.84 -1.48 -24.70
N ALA A 133 37.06 -2.67 -25.26
CA ALA A 133 36.18 -3.82 -25.04
C ALA A 133 36.19 -4.26 -23.57
N LEU A 134 37.36 -4.29 -22.92
CA LEU A 134 37.46 -4.57 -21.48
C LEU A 134 36.76 -3.50 -20.65
N ALA A 135 36.86 -2.22 -21.01
CA ALA A 135 36.13 -1.15 -20.34
C ALA A 135 34.61 -1.32 -20.46
N LEU A 136 34.11 -1.65 -21.66
CA LEU A 136 32.68 -1.94 -21.88
C LEU A 136 32.21 -3.17 -21.09
N LEU A 137 33.00 -4.24 -21.04
CA LEU A 137 32.70 -5.44 -20.25
C LEU A 137 32.69 -5.12 -18.74
N GLY A 138 33.64 -4.33 -18.26
CA GLY A 138 33.71 -3.85 -16.89
C GLY A 138 32.49 -3.00 -16.52
N GLY A 139 32.14 -2.03 -17.36
CA GLY A 139 30.94 -1.20 -17.21
C GLY A 139 29.66 -2.03 -17.21
N ARG A 140 29.53 -3.00 -18.12
CA ARG A 140 28.39 -3.92 -18.15
C ARG A 140 28.28 -4.72 -16.85
N ARG A 141 29.39 -5.26 -16.35
CA ARG A 141 29.40 -6.01 -15.08
C ARG A 141 28.99 -5.14 -13.90
N TRP A 142 29.49 -3.89 -13.85
CA TRP A 142 29.13 -2.94 -12.81
C TRP A 142 27.63 -2.60 -12.84
N TRP A 143 27.08 -2.22 -14.00
CA TRP A 143 25.65 -1.93 -14.16
C TRP A 143 24.76 -3.13 -13.86
N ASN A 144 25.16 -4.35 -14.25
CA ASN A 144 24.45 -5.57 -13.88
C ASN A 144 24.45 -5.79 -12.35
N GLY A 145 25.52 -5.41 -11.66
CA GLY A 145 25.59 -5.43 -10.20
C GLY A 145 24.63 -4.43 -9.56
N VAL A 146 24.54 -3.21 -10.11
CA VAL A 146 23.56 -2.19 -9.70
C VAL A 146 22.13 -2.67 -9.93
N ASP A 147 21.82 -3.24 -11.10
CA ASP A 147 20.51 -3.84 -11.41
C ASP A 147 20.16 -4.99 -10.46
N ALA A 148 21.12 -5.88 -10.18
CA ALA A 148 20.92 -6.98 -9.24
C ALA A 148 20.62 -6.46 -7.83
N ALA A 149 21.37 -5.46 -7.34
CA ALA A 149 21.13 -4.83 -6.06
C ALA A 149 19.75 -4.16 -5.99
N TYR A 150 19.36 -3.44 -7.05
CA TYR A 150 18.03 -2.83 -7.15
C TYR A 150 16.92 -3.89 -7.13
N ARG A 151 17.09 -4.99 -7.87
CA ARG A 151 16.13 -6.11 -7.89
C ARG A 151 15.96 -6.77 -6.52
N THR A 152 17.03 -6.88 -5.75
CA THR A 152 16.95 -7.38 -4.36
C THR A 152 16.34 -6.37 -3.39
N GLY A 153 16.29 -5.08 -3.77
CA GLY A 153 15.67 -4.00 -3.01
C GLY A 153 14.22 -3.70 -3.42
N LEU A 154 13.65 -4.45 -4.37
CA LEU A 154 12.23 -4.35 -4.67
C LEU A 154 11.42 -4.80 -3.46
N PHE A 155 10.41 -4.01 -3.13
CA PHE A 155 9.52 -4.30 -2.02
C PHE A 155 8.77 -5.61 -2.27
N GLN A 156 8.83 -6.46 -1.25
CA GLN A 156 8.02 -7.65 -1.09
C GLN A 156 7.40 -7.55 0.31
N PRO A 157 6.11 -7.83 0.47
CA PRO A 157 5.52 -7.96 1.79
C PRO A 157 6.28 -9.01 2.61
N LEU A 158 6.32 -8.84 3.92
CA LEU A 158 6.96 -9.82 4.80
C LEU A 158 6.32 -11.20 4.61
N HIS A 159 7.15 -12.24 4.60
CA HIS A 159 6.63 -13.60 4.62
C HIS A 159 5.93 -13.88 5.96
N ALA A 160 4.77 -14.54 5.88
CA ALA A 160 4.03 -15.01 7.03
C ALA A 160 3.43 -16.40 6.80
N THR A 161 3.50 -17.23 7.82
CA THR A 161 2.93 -18.58 7.82
C THR A 161 1.69 -18.64 8.70
N ALA A 162 0.62 -19.22 8.16
CA ALA A 162 -0.60 -19.51 8.90
C ALA A 162 -0.73 -21.00 9.20
N THR A 163 -1.06 -21.35 10.44
CA THR A 163 -1.28 -22.73 10.87
C THR A 163 -2.58 -22.85 11.64
N LEU A 164 -3.27 -23.98 11.48
CA LEU A 164 -4.50 -24.29 12.19
C LEU A 164 -4.22 -25.37 13.24
N ARG A 165 -4.72 -25.16 14.46
CA ARG A 165 -4.70 -26.16 15.53
C ARG A 165 -6.11 -26.35 16.06
N THR A 166 -6.40 -27.56 16.52
CA THR A 166 -7.64 -27.84 17.24
C THR A 166 -7.31 -28.02 18.71
N ASN A 167 -7.92 -27.21 19.57
CA ASN A 167 -7.78 -27.29 21.01
C ASN A 167 -9.17 -27.41 21.66
N GLY A 168 -9.47 -28.56 22.28
CA GLY A 168 -10.75 -28.78 22.96
C GLY A 168 -12.00 -28.60 22.08
N GLY A 169 -11.90 -28.87 20.76
CA GLY A 169 -12.98 -28.67 19.79
C GLY A 169 -13.10 -27.25 19.24
N ALA A 170 -12.38 -26.28 19.80
CA ALA A 170 -12.19 -24.95 19.20
C ALA A 170 -11.03 -25.00 18.19
N ARG A 171 -11.19 -24.28 17.09
CA ARG A 171 -10.15 -24.12 16.07
C ARG A 171 -9.41 -22.82 16.33
N VAL A 172 -8.09 -22.89 16.47
CA VAL A 172 -7.22 -21.73 16.70
C VAL A 172 -6.31 -21.57 15.49
N LEU A 173 -6.43 -20.42 14.85
CA LEU A 173 -5.56 -19.99 13.78
C LEU A 173 -4.38 -19.24 14.38
N ARG A 174 -3.16 -19.65 14.03
CA ARG A 174 -1.93 -18.94 14.37
C ARG A 174 -1.30 -18.36 13.12
N LEU A 175 -1.05 -17.06 13.13
CA LEU A 175 -0.27 -16.33 12.15
C LEU A 175 1.11 -16.03 12.72
N ALA A 176 2.18 -16.32 11.98
CA ALA A 176 3.55 -16.03 12.38
C ALA A 176 4.29 -15.30 11.26
N ILE A 177 4.89 -14.14 11.58
CA ILE A 177 5.81 -13.41 10.69
C ILE A 177 7.19 -14.08 10.80
N ASP A 178 7.55 -14.87 9.80
CA ASP A 178 8.76 -15.72 9.78
C ASP A 178 9.81 -15.23 8.76
N ASP A 179 9.71 -13.97 8.34
CA ASP A 179 10.66 -13.33 7.46
C ASP A 179 12.01 -13.03 8.15
N THR A 180 13.12 -13.34 7.48
CA THR A 180 14.48 -13.02 7.97
C THR A 180 14.70 -11.52 8.15
N SER A 181 13.97 -10.68 7.41
CA SER A 181 14.02 -9.23 7.56
C SER A 181 13.45 -8.72 8.86
N TRP A 182 12.47 -9.44 9.42
CA TRP A 182 11.88 -9.18 10.71
C TRP A 182 12.68 -9.82 11.86
N THR A 183 13.06 -11.08 11.68
CA THR A 183 13.70 -11.88 12.73
C THR A 183 15.18 -11.55 12.94
N ASN A 184 15.83 -10.83 12.02
CA ASN A 184 17.20 -10.36 12.18
C ASN A 184 17.25 -8.97 12.85
N PRO A 185 17.72 -8.85 14.11
CA PRO A 185 17.76 -7.57 14.83
C PRO A 185 18.67 -6.52 14.18
N LYS A 186 19.58 -6.93 13.28
CA LYS A 186 20.43 -6.01 12.51
C LYS A 186 19.69 -5.33 11.37
N ARG A 187 18.48 -5.78 11.01
CA ARG A 187 17.62 -5.13 10.01
C ARG A 187 16.66 -4.15 10.70
N GLN A 188 16.44 -3.03 10.03
CA GLN A 188 15.78 -1.84 10.58
C GLN A 188 14.25 -1.96 10.61
N TRP A 189 13.69 -2.94 11.32
CA TRP A 189 12.25 -2.95 11.58
C TRP A 189 11.92 -2.04 12.77
N THR A 190 10.70 -1.47 12.74
CA THR A 190 10.11 -0.78 13.90
C THR A 190 8.94 -1.61 14.43
N PRO A 191 8.62 -1.55 15.74
CA PRO A 191 7.49 -2.25 16.33
C PRO A 191 6.18 -2.03 15.58
N LEU A 192 5.28 -3.00 15.66
CA LEU A 192 3.90 -2.80 15.23
C LEU A 192 3.19 -1.85 16.19
N ILE A 193 2.28 -1.07 15.62
CA ILE A 193 1.34 -0.22 16.35
C ILE A 193 -0.09 -0.67 15.99
N PRO A 194 -1.05 -0.52 16.92
CA PRO A 194 -2.43 -0.81 16.59
C PRO A 194 -2.95 0.14 15.51
N ASP A 195 -3.73 -0.37 14.57
CA ASP A 195 -4.62 0.40 13.70
C ASP A 195 -6.04 0.08 14.15
N HIS A 196 -6.83 1.12 14.40
CA HIS A 196 -8.17 1.00 15.01
C HIS A 196 -8.23 0.05 16.23
N GLY A 197 -7.26 0.19 17.14
CA GLY A 197 -7.18 -0.61 18.36
C GLY A 197 -6.58 -2.02 18.21
N HIS A 198 -6.25 -2.47 17.00
CA HIS A 198 -5.77 -3.84 16.76
C HIS A 198 -4.42 -3.88 16.03
N LEU A 199 -3.50 -4.78 16.46
CA LEU A 199 -2.18 -4.91 15.82
C LEU A 199 -2.23 -5.56 14.43
N VAL A 200 -3.25 -6.39 14.20
CA VAL A 200 -3.42 -7.17 12.97
C VAL A 200 -4.90 -7.17 12.61
N HIS A 201 -5.23 -6.72 11.40
CA HIS A 201 -6.52 -7.02 10.78
C HIS A 201 -6.33 -8.22 9.84
N LEU A 202 -6.87 -9.37 10.24
CA LEU A 202 -6.71 -10.61 9.51
C LEU A 202 -7.97 -10.98 8.76
N PHE A 203 -7.86 -11.06 7.45
CA PHE A 203 -8.94 -11.45 6.56
C PHE A 203 -8.73 -12.85 6.02
N LEU A 204 -9.75 -13.69 6.13
CA LEU A 204 -9.78 -15.01 5.50
C LEU A 204 -10.80 -14.98 4.38
N VAL A 205 -10.37 -15.37 3.18
CA VAL A 205 -11.23 -15.41 1.99
C VAL A 205 -11.13 -16.78 1.33
N ARG A 206 -12.25 -17.48 1.14
CA ARG A 206 -12.27 -18.78 0.45
C ARG A 206 -11.69 -18.62 -0.96
N ASP A 207 -10.63 -19.34 -1.26
CA ASP A 207 -9.83 -19.14 -2.48
C ASP A 207 -10.63 -19.44 -3.75
N SER A 208 -11.43 -20.50 -3.74
CA SER A 208 -12.16 -20.98 -4.92
C SER A 208 -13.42 -20.16 -5.26
N THR A 209 -14.14 -19.66 -4.26
CA THR A 209 -15.48 -19.07 -4.47
C THR A 209 -15.62 -17.63 -3.98
N LEU A 210 -14.75 -17.17 -3.07
CA LEU A 210 -14.97 -15.97 -2.25
C LEU A 210 -16.23 -16.03 -1.35
N ALA A 211 -16.80 -17.21 -1.10
CA ALA A 211 -18.07 -17.34 -0.35
C ALA A 211 -17.89 -17.33 1.18
N GLY A 212 -16.76 -17.85 1.65
CA GLY A 212 -16.40 -17.82 3.07
C GLY A 212 -15.51 -16.62 3.35
N PHE A 213 -15.93 -15.79 4.31
CA PHE A 213 -15.21 -14.59 4.71
C PHE A 213 -15.14 -14.45 6.23
N ALA A 214 -13.98 -14.09 6.76
CA ALA A 214 -13.83 -13.65 8.15
C ALA A 214 -12.89 -12.45 8.21
N HIS A 215 -13.22 -11.50 9.08
CA HIS A 215 -12.39 -10.39 9.52
C HIS A 215 -12.14 -10.60 11.02
N LEU A 216 -10.92 -10.98 11.37
CA LEU A 216 -10.50 -11.35 12.71
C LEU A 216 -9.41 -10.39 13.19
N HIS A 217 -9.30 -10.24 14.50
CA HIS A 217 -8.27 -9.45 15.14
C HIS A 217 -7.41 -10.33 16.06
N PRO A 218 -6.40 -11.03 15.51
CA PRO A 218 -5.54 -11.91 16.29
C PRO A 218 -4.83 -11.22 17.45
N LEU A 219 -4.87 -11.85 18.62
CA LEU A 219 -4.17 -11.39 19.81
C LEU A 219 -2.70 -11.80 19.75
N PRO A 220 -1.76 -10.92 20.16
CA PRO A 220 -0.34 -11.25 20.13
C PRO A 220 0.01 -12.29 21.21
N LEU A 221 0.69 -13.36 20.81
CA LEU A 221 1.42 -14.23 21.74
C LEU A 221 2.80 -13.67 22.05
N ASP A 222 3.43 -13.07 21.04
CA ASP A 222 4.73 -12.42 21.11
C ASP A 222 4.81 -11.35 19.99
N SER A 223 6.00 -10.81 19.71
CA SER A 223 6.18 -9.75 18.70
C SER A 223 6.02 -10.21 17.24
N ILE A 224 5.94 -11.52 16.98
CA ILE A 224 5.90 -12.11 15.63
C ILE A 224 4.74 -13.09 15.45
N THR A 225 4.12 -13.54 16.53
CA THR A 225 3.07 -14.55 16.53
C THR A 225 1.76 -13.98 17.06
N PHE A 226 0.67 -14.26 16.34
CA PHE A 226 -0.68 -13.87 16.72
C PHE A 226 -1.65 -15.04 16.61
N GLU A 227 -2.66 -15.10 17.47
CA GLU A 227 -3.67 -16.16 17.49
C GLU A 227 -5.10 -15.61 17.54
N SER A 228 -6.01 -16.28 16.82
CA SER A 228 -7.46 -16.05 16.91
C SER A 228 -8.22 -17.36 16.78
N ASN A 229 -9.37 -17.44 17.46
CA ASN A 229 -10.36 -18.49 17.33
C ASN A 229 -11.03 -18.37 15.96
N LEU A 230 -10.89 -19.42 15.16
CA LEU A 230 -11.43 -19.48 13.82
C LEU A 230 -12.96 -19.71 13.86
N PRO A 231 -13.78 -18.83 13.25
CA PRO A 231 -15.23 -19.02 13.13
C PRO A 231 -15.57 -20.29 12.35
N PRO A 232 -16.82 -20.78 12.37
CA PRO A 232 -17.24 -22.02 11.72
C PRO A 232 -17.30 -21.93 10.17
N LEU A 233 -16.23 -21.42 9.56
CA LEU A 233 -16.00 -21.42 8.12
C LEU A 233 -15.99 -22.83 7.54
N GLU A 234 -16.48 -22.94 6.31
CA GLU A 234 -16.51 -24.17 5.52
C GLU A 234 -15.11 -24.76 5.31
N SER A 235 -15.05 -26.06 5.01
CA SER A 235 -13.78 -26.69 4.66
C SER A 235 -13.27 -26.22 3.30
N GLY A 236 -11.94 -26.15 3.15
CA GLY A 236 -11.26 -25.78 1.92
C GLY A 236 -10.10 -24.83 2.16
N ARG A 237 -9.51 -24.37 1.07
CA ARG A 237 -8.39 -23.43 1.07
C ARG A 237 -8.86 -22.00 1.22
N TYR A 238 -8.19 -21.25 2.09
CA TYR A 238 -8.43 -19.83 2.33
C TYR A 238 -7.14 -19.05 2.07
N ARG A 239 -7.30 -17.93 1.35
CA ARG A 239 -6.30 -16.87 1.26
C ARG A 239 -6.42 -16.01 2.50
N LEU A 240 -5.27 -15.71 3.10
CA LEU A 240 -5.16 -14.85 4.26
C LEU A 240 -4.51 -13.54 3.84
N TYR A 241 -5.10 -12.44 4.27
CA TYR A 241 -4.54 -11.10 4.13
C TYR A 241 -4.45 -10.49 5.52
N ALA A 242 -3.25 -10.11 5.96
CA ALA A 242 -3.04 -9.55 7.28
C ALA A 242 -2.49 -8.14 7.15
N ASP A 243 -3.32 -7.13 7.42
CA ASP A 243 -2.85 -5.75 7.45
C ASP A 243 -2.16 -5.49 8.79
N ILE A 244 -0.94 -4.95 8.69
CA ILE A 244 -0.12 -4.54 9.82
C ILE A 244 0.43 -3.14 9.59
N VAL A 245 0.62 -2.40 10.68
CA VAL A 245 1.19 -1.05 10.64
C VAL A 245 2.39 -0.97 11.56
N HIS A 246 3.49 -0.50 11.02
CA HIS A 246 4.70 -0.21 11.76
C HIS A 246 4.66 1.17 12.39
N GLU A 247 5.37 1.36 13.51
CA GLU A 247 5.59 2.66 14.16
C GLU A 247 6.19 3.73 13.22
N SER A 248 6.81 3.34 12.11
CA SER A 248 7.22 4.29 11.06
C SER A 248 6.05 4.88 10.27
N GLY A 249 4.83 4.39 10.46
CA GLY A 249 3.68 4.62 9.58
C GLY A 249 3.74 3.80 8.29
N PHE A 250 4.51 2.70 8.29
CA PHE A 250 4.59 1.80 7.13
C PHE A 250 3.50 0.74 7.26
N ALA A 251 2.52 0.77 6.35
CA ALA A 251 1.42 -0.18 6.32
C ALA A 251 1.69 -1.27 5.27
N GLN A 252 1.41 -2.53 5.58
CA GLN A 252 1.53 -3.59 4.57
C GLN A 252 0.55 -4.71 4.82
N THR A 253 0.13 -5.34 3.73
CA THR A 253 -0.71 -6.53 3.75
C THR A 253 0.17 -7.76 3.55
N LEU A 254 0.27 -8.60 4.58
CA LEU A 254 0.92 -9.90 4.47
C LEU A 254 -0.05 -10.88 3.81
N VAL A 255 0.48 -11.80 3.00
CA VAL A 255 -0.32 -12.81 2.31
C VAL A 255 0.12 -14.20 2.73
N SER A 256 -0.85 -15.05 3.08
CA SER A 256 -0.62 -16.45 3.40
C SER A 256 -1.79 -17.31 2.93
N MET A 257 -1.69 -18.63 3.12
CA MET A 257 -2.78 -19.56 2.85
C MET A 257 -2.92 -20.56 3.99
N VAL A 258 -4.14 -21.02 4.23
CA VAL A 258 -4.43 -22.09 5.17
C VAL A 258 -5.50 -23.03 4.61
N ASP A 259 -5.33 -24.33 4.87
CA ASP A 259 -6.33 -25.35 4.53
C ASP A 259 -7.18 -25.67 5.77
N ILE A 260 -8.48 -25.44 5.67
CA ILE A 260 -9.47 -25.81 6.70
C ILE A 260 -10.01 -27.19 6.36
N SER A 261 -9.68 -28.21 7.16
CA SER A 261 -9.97 -29.61 6.85
C SER A 261 -11.41 -30.06 7.14
N SER A 262 -12.09 -29.43 8.11
CA SER A 262 -13.48 -29.75 8.46
C SER A 262 -14.20 -28.50 8.92
N ALA A 263 -15.46 -28.32 8.51
CA ALA A 263 -16.31 -27.23 9.00
C ALA A 263 -16.78 -27.52 10.43
N GLY A 264 -16.98 -26.47 11.23
CA GLY A 264 -17.60 -26.57 12.57
C GLY A 264 -16.69 -26.26 13.74
N GLY A 265 -17.21 -26.50 14.94
CA GLY A 265 -16.62 -26.15 16.24
C GLY A 265 -17.41 -25.05 16.96
N SER A 266 -17.45 -25.10 18.29
CA SER A 266 -17.99 -23.98 19.07
C SER A 266 -17.07 -22.78 18.90
N TRP A 267 -17.57 -21.71 18.30
CA TRP A 267 -16.80 -20.48 18.14
C TRP A 267 -17.11 -19.50 19.26
N ARG A 268 -16.05 -19.01 19.90
CA ARG A 268 -16.08 -17.82 20.73
C ARG A 268 -15.14 -16.82 20.07
N PRO A 269 -15.61 -15.61 19.72
CA PRO A 269 -14.75 -14.55 19.20
C PRO A 269 -13.52 -14.39 20.09
N SER A 270 -12.35 -14.17 19.48
CA SER A 270 -11.15 -13.79 20.26
C SER A 270 -11.19 -12.32 20.61
N ASP A 271 -11.79 -11.53 19.72
CA ASP A 271 -12.08 -10.12 19.93
C ASP A 271 -13.58 -9.83 19.73
N ALA A 272 -14.09 -8.82 20.42
CA ALA A 272 -15.47 -8.37 20.28
C ALA A 272 -15.76 -7.78 18.90
N ASP A 273 -14.72 -7.34 18.19
CA ASP A 273 -14.80 -6.80 16.84
C ASP A 273 -14.59 -7.87 15.74
N ASP A 274 -14.43 -9.15 16.10
CA ASP A 274 -14.38 -10.24 15.11
C ASP A 274 -15.73 -10.42 14.39
N ALA A 275 -15.68 -10.57 13.06
CA ALA A 275 -16.87 -10.76 12.24
C ALA A 275 -16.63 -11.77 11.10
N TRP A 276 -17.67 -12.50 10.72
CA TRP A 276 -17.58 -13.47 9.64
C TRP A 276 -18.92 -13.67 8.94
N THR A 277 -18.87 -14.20 7.72
CA THR A 277 -20.04 -14.64 6.97
C THR A 277 -19.69 -15.89 6.17
N ALA A 278 -20.67 -16.78 6.05
CA ALA A 278 -20.60 -17.92 5.15
C ALA A 278 -21.81 -17.84 4.21
N GLU A 279 -21.52 -17.58 2.94
CA GLU A 279 -22.52 -17.57 1.89
C GLU A 279 -22.50 -18.88 1.11
N ASN A 280 -23.58 -19.16 0.39
CA ASN A 280 -23.69 -20.31 -0.51
C ASN A 280 -22.84 -20.17 -1.81
N GLY A 281 -22.06 -19.09 -1.93
CA GLY A 281 -21.17 -18.82 -3.07
C GLY A 281 -21.86 -18.39 -4.36
N GLN A 282 -23.17 -18.16 -4.33
CA GLN A 282 -23.86 -17.54 -5.45
C GLN A 282 -23.41 -16.08 -5.58
N ARG A 283 -23.06 -15.69 -6.81
CA ARG A 283 -22.76 -14.30 -7.14
C ARG A 283 -23.99 -13.63 -7.69
N ALA A 284 -24.29 -12.44 -7.17
CA ALA A 284 -25.40 -11.64 -7.63
C ALA A 284 -24.95 -10.20 -7.80
N THR A 285 -25.29 -9.61 -8.95
CA THR A 285 -24.99 -8.21 -9.27
C THR A 285 -26.06 -7.25 -8.74
N GLY A 286 -26.85 -7.70 -7.76
CA GLY A 286 -27.85 -6.86 -7.10
C GLY A 286 -27.18 -5.74 -6.32
N ASN A 287 -27.90 -4.63 -6.15
CA ASN A 287 -27.44 -3.50 -5.36
C ASN A 287 -28.09 -3.45 -3.97
N VAL A 288 -28.90 -4.46 -3.60
CA VAL A 288 -29.53 -4.54 -2.27
C VAL A 288 -29.30 -5.93 -1.69
N VAL A 289 -28.89 -5.98 -0.43
CA VAL A 289 -28.72 -7.23 0.33
C VAL A 289 -29.38 -7.14 1.69
N THR A 290 -29.89 -8.28 2.17
CA THR A 290 -30.43 -8.44 3.53
C THR A 290 -29.32 -8.82 4.49
N LEU A 291 -29.21 -8.12 5.61
CA LEU A 291 -28.21 -8.36 6.65
C LEU A 291 -28.71 -9.38 7.69
N GLN A 292 -27.79 -9.81 8.57
CA GLN A 292 -28.00 -10.87 9.55
C GLN A 292 -29.05 -10.56 10.64
N ASP A 293 -29.53 -9.32 10.72
CA ASP A 293 -30.59 -8.86 11.64
C ASP A 293 -31.90 -8.50 10.92
N GLY A 294 -31.99 -8.77 9.61
CA GLY A 294 -33.14 -8.47 8.76
C GLY A 294 -33.19 -7.04 8.22
N SER A 295 -32.21 -6.19 8.56
CA SER A 295 -32.03 -4.88 7.89
C SER A 295 -31.57 -5.06 6.45
N THR A 296 -31.63 -3.99 5.64
CA THR A 296 -31.13 -3.99 4.27
C THR A 296 -29.96 -3.04 4.11
N MET A 297 -29.01 -3.43 3.27
CA MET A 297 -27.93 -2.55 2.81
C MET A 297 -28.07 -2.35 1.31
N THR A 298 -28.11 -1.09 0.90
CA THR A 298 -28.22 -0.70 -0.51
C THR A 298 -26.92 -0.05 -0.95
N TRP A 299 -26.32 -0.59 -2.01
CA TRP A 299 -25.25 0.04 -2.77
C TRP A 299 -25.84 1.08 -3.72
N GLU A 300 -25.62 2.36 -3.42
CA GLU A 300 -26.07 3.51 -4.22
C GLU A 300 -25.18 3.71 -5.46
N ARG A 301 -25.13 2.69 -6.31
CA ARG A 301 -24.51 2.77 -7.64
C ARG A 301 -25.57 3.08 -8.69
N GLY A 302 -25.24 3.97 -9.61
CA GLY A 302 -26.01 4.13 -10.85
C GLY A 302 -25.78 2.95 -11.81
N ASP A 303 -26.41 3.04 -12.99
CA ASP A 303 -26.32 2.01 -14.04
C ASP A 303 -25.00 2.05 -14.82
N ALA A 304 -24.18 3.07 -14.60
CA ALA A 304 -22.89 3.21 -15.27
C ALA A 304 -21.95 2.05 -14.89
N PRO A 305 -21.25 1.45 -15.86
CA PRO A 305 -20.26 0.41 -15.56
C PRO A 305 -19.08 1.00 -14.81
N ILE A 306 -18.62 0.30 -13.77
CA ILE A 306 -17.38 0.65 -13.07
C ILE A 306 -16.19 0.30 -13.99
N ARG A 307 -15.23 1.22 -14.09
CA ARG A 307 -14.04 1.09 -14.93
C ARG A 307 -12.76 1.22 -14.12
N VAL A 308 -11.70 0.62 -14.65
CA VAL A 308 -10.34 0.77 -14.11
C VAL A 308 -9.91 2.24 -14.11
N ASP A 309 -9.15 2.64 -13.08
CA ASP A 309 -8.56 3.97 -12.90
C ASP A 309 -9.56 5.15 -12.86
N HIS A 310 -10.83 4.85 -12.58
CA HIS A 310 -11.89 5.85 -12.35
C HIS A 310 -12.42 5.70 -10.94
N ASP A 311 -12.84 6.83 -10.34
CA ASP A 311 -13.48 6.81 -9.02
C ASP A 311 -14.76 5.97 -9.06
N ALA A 312 -14.86 5.01 -8.14
CA ALA A 312 -15.98 4.10 -8.05
C ALA A 312 -16.97 4.58 -6.99
N PRO A 313 -18.29 4.61 -7.28
CA PRO A 313 -19.30 5.06 -6.32
C PRO A 313 -19.56 3.97 -5.27
N LEU A 314 -18.62 3.73 -4.37
CA LEU A 314 -18.75 2.78 -3.26
C LEU A 314 -19.50 3.44 -2.10
N GLN A 315 -20.77 3.77 -2.35
CA GLN A 315 -21.66 4.41 -1.39
C GLN A 315 -22.75 3.45 -0.93
N PHE A 316 -22.95 3.32 0.38
CA PHE A 316 -23.89 2.36 0.96
C PHE A 316 -24.81 3.01 2.00
N VAL A 317 -26.08 2.65 1.97
CA VAL A 317 -27.09 3.08 2.96
C VAL A 317 -27.66 1.83 3.62
N VAL A 318 -27.82 1.88 4.95
CA VAL A 318 -28.44 0.81 5.72
C VAL A 318 -29.82 1.28 6.18
N ALA A 319 -30.83 0.46 5.96
CA ALA A 319 -32.20 0.69 6.42
C ALA A 319 -32.66 -0.43 7.35
N ASP A 320 -33.39 -0.07 8.40
CA ASP A 320 -33.95 -1.05 9.34
C ASP A 320 -34.96 -2.00 8.65
N PRO A 321 -35.44 -3.06 9.33
CA PRO A 321 -36.44 -3.97 8.75
C PRO A 321 -37.77 -3.29 8.36
N LYS A 322 -38.00 -2.03 8.73
CA LYS A 322 -39.17 -1.22 8.34
C LYS A 322 -38.87 -0.31 7.13
N GLY A 323 -37.66 -0.38 6.58
CA GLY A 323 -37.21 0.39 5.42
C GLY A 323 -36.75 1.81 5.76
N GLN A 324 -36.52 2.15 7.03
CA GLN A 324 -36.05 3.48 7.43
C GLN A 324 -34.53 3.53 7.52
N PRO A 325 -33.85 4.50 6.87
CA PRO A 325 -32.41 4.67 7.00
C PRO A 325 -31.98 4.83 8.46
N VAL A 326 -30.92 4.12 8.86
CA VAL A 326 -30.42 4.13 10.24
C VAL A 326 -29.08 4.85 10.34
N THR A 327 -28.85 5.43 11.51
CA THR A 327 -27.52 5.89 11.92
C THR A 327 -26.73 4.72 12.48
N LEU A 328 -25.50 4.54 11.99
CA LEU A 328 -24.65 3.41 12.34
C LEU A 328 -23.87 3.67 13.62
N GLU A 329 -23.58 2.60 14.37
CA GLU A 329 -22.69 2.64 15.52
C GLU A 329 -21.23 2.66 15.04
N PRO A 330 -20.31 3.34 15.74
CA PRO A 330 -18.89 3.22 15.47
C PRO A 330 -18.43 1.76 15.59
N TYR A 331 -17.86 1.25 14.51
CA TYR A 331 -17.15 -0.01 14.41
C TYR A 331 -15.66 0.31 14.31
N MET A 332 -14.88 -0.03 15.33
CA MET A 332 -13.45 0.30 15.44
C MET A 332 -13.16 1.79 15.11
N GLY A 333 -13.90 2.70 15.75
CA GLY A 333 -13.73 4.15 15.58
C GLY A 333 -14.33 4.76 14.31
N MET A 334 -14.88 3.95 13.38
CA MET A 334 -15.43 4.43 12.11
C MET A 334 -16.83 3.92 11.82
N ALA A 335 -17.53 4.52 10.85
CA ALA A 335 -18.91 4.14 10.53
C ALA A 335 -19.02 2.75 9.85
N GLY A 336 -17.93 2.24 9.28
CA GLY A 336 -17.87 0.91 8.66
C GLY A 336 -16.53 0.63 7.99
N HIS A 337 -16.36 -0.61 7.55
CA HIS A 337 -15.18 -1.12 6.85
C HIS A 337 -15.60 -1.82 5.57
N LEU A 338 -14.80 -1.73 4.51
CA LEU A 338 -15.07 -2.42 3.25
C LEU A 338 -13.84 -3.20 2.83
N MET A 339 -14.02 -4.50 2.59
CA MET A 339 -12.99 -5.36 2.06
C MET A 339 -13.38 -5.74 0.64
N LEU A 340 -12.45 -5.69 -0.30
CA LEU A 340 -12.70 -6.12 -1.67
C LEU A 340 -11.60 -7.04 -2.16
N ALA A 341 -11.98 -8.04 -2.96
CA ALA A 341 -11.06 -8.99 -3.55
C ALA A 341 -11.41 -9.29 -5.00
N ARG A 342 -10.41 -9.34 -5.87
CA ARG A 342 -10.55 -9.94 -7.20
C ARG A 342 -10.59 -11.45 -7.07
N THR A 343 -11.34 -12.12 -7.93
CA THR A 343 -11.58 -13.58 -7.82
C THR A 343 -10.32 -14.43 -7.87
N ASP A 344 -9.33 -14.01 -8.63
CA ASP A 344 -8.04 -14.69 -8.76
C ASP A 344 -7.03 -14.35 -7.64
N GLY A 345 -7.40 -13.47 -6.70
CA GLY A 345 -6.55 -13.08 -5.56
C GLY A 345 -5.47 -12.06 -5.90
N ALA A 346 -5.41 -11.54 -7.12
CA ALA A 346 -4.39 -10.55 -7.50
C ALA A 346 -4.61 -9.16 -6.90
N VAL A 347 -5.82 -8.89 -6.41
CA VAL A 347 -6.17 -7.65 -5.72
C VAL A 347 -6.94 -8.02 -4.46
N PHE A 348 -6.47 -7.51 -3.32
CA PHE A 348 -7.18 -7.43 -2.07
C PHE A 348 -6.96 -6.03 -1.49
N VAL A 349 -8.03 -5.39 -1.01
CA VAL A 349 -7.93 -4.07 -0.38
C VAL A 349 -8.90 -4.01 0.81
N HIS A 350 -8.39 -3.47 1.91
CA HIS A 350 -9.16 -3.04 3.06
C HIS A 350 -9.33 -1.51 2.98
N LEU A 351 -10.58 -1.06 3.03
CA LEU A 351 -10.98 0.33 2.86
C LEU A 351 -11.72 0.85 4.08
N HIS A 352 -11.39 2.11 4.38
CA HIS A 352 -12.03 2.95 5.37
C HIS A 352 -12.85 4.04 4.66
N PRO A 353 -13.75 4.76 5.35
CA PRO A 353 -14.39 5.93 4.77
C PRO A 353 -13.39 7.02 4.33
N ALA A 354 -12.18 7.01 4.90
CA ALA A 354 -11.04 7.83 4.49
C ALA A 354 -10.23 7.24 3.31
N GLY A 355 -10.64 6.11 2.73
CA GLY A 355 -9.97 5.41 1.64
C GLY A 355 -9.03 4.29 2.12
N THR A 356 -7.90 4.12 1.42
CA THR A 356 -6.86 3.11 1.72
C THR A 356 -5.86 3.56 2.79
N VAL A 357 -6.05 4.73 3.38
CA VAL A 357 -5.11 5.30 4.35
C VAL A 357 -5.27 4.60 5.70
N SER A 358 -4.15 4.12 6.25
CA SER A 358 -4.06 3.66 7.64
C SER A 358 -4.18 4.85 8.58
N LEU A 359 -5.13 4.77 9.52
CA LEU A 359 -5.34 5.82 10.51
C LEU A 359 -4.15 5.88 11.47
N ALA A 360 -3.63 4.72 11.91
CA ALA A 360 -2.41 4.64 12.70
C ALA A 360 -1.19 5.29 12.03
N ALA A 361 -1.07 5.16 10.70
CA ALA A 361 -0.01 5.87 9.97
C ALA A 361 -0.23 7.40 9.99
N ALA A 362 -1.48 7.86 9.81
CA ALA A 362 -1.80 9.29 9.90
C ALA A 362 -1.52 9.85 11.31
N GLU A 363 -1.95 9.14 12.36
CA GLU A 363 -1.70 9.50 13.76
C GLU A 363 -0.21 9.50 14.09
N THR A 364 0.54 8.52 13.58
CA THR A 364 2.00 8.48 13.68
C THR A 364 2.61 9.79 13.22
N PHE A 365 2.26 10.27 12.03
CA PHE A 365 2.83 11.52 11.49
C PHE A 365 2.27 12.78 12.18
N ALA A 366 1.04 12.73 12.68
CA ALA A 366 0.44 13.86 13.41
C ALA A 366 1.10 14.11 14.76
N LEU A 367 1.43 13.02 15.48
CA LEU A 367 1.91 13.07 16.86
C LEU A 367 3.43 13.05 16.97
N ARG A 368 4.12 12.71 15.88
CA ARG A 368 5.57 12.60 15.88
C ARG A 368 6.23 13.95 16.08
N GLN A 369 7.15 13.98 17.04
CA GLN A 369 7.97 15.13 17.36
C GLN A 369 9.43 14.89 16.93
N PRO A 370 10.22 15.94 16.65
CA PRO A 370 11.65 15.80 16.34
C PRO A 370 12.46 15.02 17.39
N GLY A 371 12.01 15.01 18.66
CA GLY A 371 12.62 14.26 19.75
C GLY A 371 12.31 12.75 19.75
N ASP A 372 11.38 12.27 18.92
CA ASP A 372 10.95 10.87 18.86
C ASP A 372 11.94 9.99 18.09
N THR A 373 13.10 9.80 18.71
CA THR A 373 14.24 9.06 18.15
C THR A 373 14.37 7.64 18.71
N VAL A 374 13.63 7.32 19.79
CA VAL A 374 13.65 6.01 20.46
C VAL A 374 12.53 5.13 19.89
N ARG A 375 12.90 3.99 19.30
CA ARG A 375 11.94 2.99 18.80
C ARG A 375 11.05 2.46 19.92
N GLY A 376 9.77 2.30 19.63
CA GLY A 376 8.71 1.82 20.53
C GLY A 376 8.14 2.88 21.48
N ALA A 377 8.73 4.07 21.57
CA ALA A 377 8.22 5.12 22.44
C ALA A 377 6.95 5.78 21.89
N LEU A 378 6.88 6.00 20.57
CA LEU A 378 5.70 6.56 19.91
C LEU A 378 4.55 5.56 19.95
N GLY A 379 4.82 4.28 19.65
CA GLY A 379 3.82 3.22 19.72
C GLY A 379 3.18 3.10 21.10
N LYS A 380 3.97 3.17 22.19
CA LYS A 380 3.44 3.16 23.56
C LYS A 380 2.50 4.34 23.85
N ARG A 381 2.79 5.53 23.31
CA ARG A 381 1.91 6.71 23.49
C ARG A 381 0.61 6.56 22.69
N LEU A 382 0.69 6.07 21.45
CA LEU A 382 -0.48 5.78 20.62
C LEU A 382 -1.42 4.79 21.33
N THR A 383 -0.89 3.64 21.76
CA THR A 383 -1.66 2.64 22.50
C THR A 383 -2.25 3.20 23.81
N ALA A 384 -1.54 4.09 24.50
CA ALA A 384 -2.05 4.71 25.73
C ALA A 384 -3.19 5.70 25.45
N MET A 385 -3.13 6.46 24.34
CA MET A 385 -4.21 7.36 23.94
C MET A 385 -5.47 6.60 23.53
N GLU A 386 -5.32 5.53 22.74
CA GLU A 386 -6.45 4.64 22.40
C GLU A 386 -7.09 4.04 23.65
N LYS A 387 -6.30 3.48 24.57
CA LYS A 387 -6.84 2.90 25.82
C LYS A 387 -7.50 3.94 26.73
N GLY A 388 -6.90 5.13 26.86
CA GLY A 388 -7.45 6.23 27.66
C GLY A 388 -8.76 6.78 27.10
N SER A 389 -9.00 6.65 25.78
CA SER A 389 -10.27 7.00 25.15
C SER A 389 -11.39 5.98 25.42
N GLY A 390 -11.07 4.76 25.86
CA GLY A 390 -12.02 3.68 26.10
C GLY A 390 -12.67 3.65 27.50
N GLU A 391 -12.08 4.29 28.52
CA GLU A 391 -12.63 4.29 29.89
C GLU A 391 -13.58 5.46 30.19
N GLN A 392 -13.66 6.46 29.30
CA GLN A 392 -14.69 7.49 29.34
C GLN A 392 -15.70 7.19 28.24
N GLY A 393 -16.84 6.64 28.64
CA GLY A 393 -17.92 6.28 27.72
C GLY A 393 -18.19 7.38 26.69
N ALA A 394 -18.26 6.99 25.43
CA ALA A 394 -18.61 7.77 24.24
C ALA A 394 -19.10 9.21 24.54
N GLY A 395 -18.16 10.10 24.81
CA GLY A 395 -18.31 11.55 24.72
C GLY A 395 -17.58 11.98 23.44
N PRO A 396 -18.20 12.79 22.57
CA PRO A 396 -17.69 12.92 21.23
C PRO A 396 -16.55 13.96 21.23
N GLY A 397 -15.30 13.49 21.25
CA GLY A 397 -14.14 14.37 21.45
C GLY A 397 -12.78 13.71 21.21
N GLY A 398 -12.69 12.67 20.38
CA GLY A 398 -11.45 11.97 20.05
C GLY A 398 -10.89 12.31 18.66
N ALA A 399 -10.86 13.60 18.30
CA ALA A 399 -10.17 14.09 17.08
C ALA A 399 -9.44 15.42 17.35
N SER A 400 -9.12 15.71 18.61
CA SER A 400 -8.56 16.99 19.06
C SER A 400 -7.02 17.01 19.14
N GLY A 401 -6.33 16.02 18.59
CA GLY A 401 -4.86 15.90 18.63
C GLY A 401 -4.12 16.32 17.36
N MET A 402 -4.82 16.74 16.30
CA MET A 402 -4.21 17.26 15.08
C MET A 402 -3.95 18.77 15.24
N PRO A 403 -2.70 19.27 15.26
CA PRO A 403 -2.45 20.70 15.19
C PRO A 403 -2.85 21.19 13.78
N GLY A 404 -4.09 21.69 13.65
CA GLY A 404 -4.68 22.15 12.40
C GLY A 404 -6.17 21.78 12.22
N ALA A 405 -6.72 20.86 13.01
CA ALA A 405 -8.15 20.59 13.02
C ALA A 405 -8.85 21.64 13.91
N HIS A 406 -9.28 22.75 13.31
CA HIS A 406 -10.18 23.68 14.00
C HIS A 406 -11.43 22.93 14.47
N GLY A 407 -11.78 23.10 15.75
CA GLY A 407 -12.88 22.43 16.44
C GLY A 407 -14.24 22.64 15.78
N GLY A 408 -14.56 21.77 14.83
CA GLY A 408 -15.93 21.50 14.40
C GLY A 408 -16.56 20.49 15.35
N GLU A 409 -17.84 20.66 15.65
CA GLU A 409 -18.62 19.64 16.34
C GLU A 409 -18.46 18.28 15.66
N PRO A 410 -18.57 17.18 16.43
CA PRO A 410 -18.62 15.83 15.88
C PRO A 410 -19.74 15.78 14.83
N LEU A 411 -19.37 15.55 13.57
CA LEU A 411 -20.35 15.35 12.51
C LEU A 411 -21.26 14.19 12.93
N PRO A 412 -22.59 14.33 12.82
CA PRO A 412 -23.49 13.21 13.10
C PRO A 412 -23.08 12.02 12.24
N ALA A 413 -23.06 10.82 12.84
CA ALA A 413 -22.69 9.60 12.13
C ALA A 413 -23.50 9.54 10.82
N PRO A 414 -22.82 9.39 9.68
CA PRO A 414 -23.45 9.67 8.40
C PRO A 414 -24.52 8.62 8.11
N ARG A 415 -25.63 9.06 7.50
CA ARG A 415 -26.70 8.16 7.04
C ARG A 415 -26.26 7.27 5.85
N SER A 416 -25.11 7.59 5.26
CA SER A 416 -24.50 6.90 4.13
C SER A 416 -23.01 6.67 4.38
N LEU A 417 -22.52 5.49 4.07
CA LEU A 417 -21.10 5.13 4.06
C LEU A 417 -20.55 5.40 2.67
N SER A 418 -19.35 5.97 2.55
CA SER A 418 -18.67 6.16 1.27
C SER A 418 -17.22 5.75 1.42
N PHE A 419 -16.69 4.99 0.45
CA PHE A 419 -15.32 4.50 0.43
C PHE A 419 -14.64 4.98 -0.87
N PRO A 420 -13.75 5.98 -0.85
CA PRO A 420 -13.11 6.46 -2.07
C PRO A 420 -12.14 5.38 -2.59
N TYR A 421 -12.31 4.98 -3.86
CA TYR A 421 -11.50 3.92 -4.45
C TYR A 421 -11.56 3.91 -5.98
N ALA A 422 -10.43 3.62 -6.61
CA ALA A 422 -10.35 3.32 -8.04
C ALA A 422 -9.80 1.90 -8.22
N PHE A 423 -10.51 1.09 -9.02
CA PHE A 423 -10.08 -0.29 -9.26
C PHE A 423 -8.85 -0.33 -10.18
N PRO A 424 -7.77 -1.04 -9.82
CA PRO A 424 -6.52 -1.01 -10.59
C PRO A 424 -6.51 -1.96 -11.78
N GLN A 425 -7.43 -2.93 -11.82
CA GLN A 425 -7.46 -3.97 -12.86
C GLN A 425 -8.89 -4.39 -13.18
N PRO A 426 -9.19 -4.78 -14.42
CA PRO A 426 -10.52 -5.24 -14.80
C PRO A 426 -10.80 -6.66 -14.27
N GLY A 427 -12.06 -7.06 -14.32
CA GLY A 427 -12.53 -8.39 -13.97
C GLY A 427 -13.55 -8.39 -12.82
N PRO A 428 -13.92 -9.60 -12.35
CA PRO A 428 -14.89 -9.76 -11.29
C PRO A 428 -14.28 -9.53 -9.90
N TYR A 429 -15.00 -8.78 -9.07
CA TYR A 429 -14.67 -8.49 -7.68
C TYR A 429 -15.83 -8.87 -6.77
N ARG A 430 -15.50 -9.23 -5.53
CA ARG A 430 -16.44 -9.32 -4.41
C ARG A 430 -16.07 -8.32 -3.33
N LEU A 431 -17.08 -7.70 -2.74
CA LEU A 431 -17.00 -6.70 -1.70
C LEU A 431 -17.72 -7.23 -0.46
N TRP A 432 -17.12 -7.02 0.71
CA TRP A 432 -17.72 -7.26 2.03
C TRP A 432 -17.74 -5.94 2.79
N VAL A 433 -18.93 -5.40 3.03
CA VAL A 433 -19.15 -4.14 3.75
C VAL A 433 -19.60 -4.47 5.16
N GLN A 434 -18.81 -4.07 6.15
CA GLN A 434 -19.09 -4.30 7.56
C GLN A 434 -19.52 -3.02 8.27
N VAL A 435 -20.60 -3.13 9.03
CA VAL A 435 -21.20 -2.04 9.81
C VAL A 435 -21.59 -2.54 11.19
N LYS A 436 -21.68 -1.65 12.18
CA LYS A 436 -22.17 -2.01 13.52
C LYS A 436 -23.55 -1.41 13.78
N ARG A 437 -24.46 -2.25 14.25
CA ARG A 437 -25.83 -1.89 14.61
C ARG A 437 -26.34 -2.76 15.75
N SER A 438 -26.94 -2.12 16.75
CA SER A 438 -27.46 -2.79 17.94
C SER A 438 -26.42 -3.70 18.60
N GLY A 439 -25.17 -3.24 18.68
CA GLY A 439 -24.04 -3.98 19.24
C GLY A 439 -23.56 -5.17 18.42
N ARG A 440 -24.08 -5.38 17.19
CA ARG A 440 -23.70 -6.50 16.31
C ARG A 440 -23.00 -5.97 15.07
N ILE A 441 -21.96 -6.68 14.64
CA ILE A 441 -21.31 -6.43 13.36
C ILE A 441 -22.06 -7.19 12.28
N LEU A 442 -22.51 -6.47 11.27
CA LEU A 442 -23.28 -6.98 10.14
C LEU A 442 -22.43 -6.86 8.89
N THR A 443 -22.45 -7.88 8.04
CA THR A 443 -21.69 -7.91 6.77
C THR A 443 -22.66 -8.00 5.60
N GLY A 444 -22.66 -6.98 4.74
CA GLY A 444 -23.30 -7.01 3.42
C GLY A 444 -22.29 -7.43 2.35
N VAL A 445 -22.70 -8.25 1.39
CA VAL A 445 -21.80 -8.79 0.36
C VAL A 445 -22.31 -8.43 -1.02
N PHE A 446 -21.44 -7.87 -1.85
CA PHE A 446 -21.78 -7.43 -3.21
C PHE A 446 -20.78 -7.97 -4.22
N ASP A 447 -21.22 -8.19 -5.45
CA ASP A 447 -20.35 -8.55 -6.56
C ASP A 447 -20.36 -7.44 -7.63
N VAL A 448 -19.22 -7.22 -8.28
CA VAL A 448 -19.11 -6.27 -9.39
C VAL A 448 -18.15 -6.72 -10.46
N GLU A 449 -18.53 -6.47 -11.72
CA GLU A 449 -17.64 -6.59 -12.86
C GLU A 449 -17.02 -5.22 -13.19
N VAL A 450 -15.69 -5.14 -13.14
CA VAL A 450 -14.93 -3.93 -13.47
C VAL A 450 -14.45 -4.03 -14.92
N ARG A 451 -14.78 -3.03 -15.73
CA ARG A 451 -14.40 -2.98 -17.15
C ARG A 451 -13.03 -2.32 -17.36
N PRO A 452 -12.32 -2.63 -18.45
CA PRO A 452 -11.11 -1.90 -18.84
C PRO A 452 -11.34 -0.38 -18.96
N ALA A 453 -10.25 0.38 -18.84
CA ALA A 453 -10.24 1.80 -19.17
C ALA A 453 -10.75 2.02 -20.62
N SER A 454 -11.45 3.13 -20.83
CA SER A 454 -12.07 3.48 -22.12
C SER A 454 -11.07 3.83 -23.20
#